data_AF-A0AAW3WRN8-F1
#
_entry.id   AF-A0AAW3WRN8-F1
#
_cell.length_a   1.000
_cell.length_b   1.000
_cell.length_c   1.000
_cell.angle_alpha   90.00
_cell.angle_beta   90.00
_cell.angle_gamma   90.00
#
_symmetry.space_group_name_H-M   'P 1'
#
loop_
_entity.id
_entity.type
_entity.pdbx_description
1 polymer ?
#
loop_
_entity_poly.entity_id
_entity_poly.type
_entity_poly.pdbx_seq_one_letter_code
_entity_poly.pdbx_strand_id
1 'polypeptide(L)'
;MKINTSVIAVFVFCYSVGAVASDCSKIHREFQKSMESMFKCTDDEHQKVFDMDTSPTDIATSVIYSCKELITDNVKKQYDVALCKSAKADGITINEQKKRHPWYAEKNKIEASTKELLKEKYIADTVSYRAKIRKG
;
A
#
# COMPACT_ATOMS: atom_id res chain seq x y z
N MET A 1 65.90 -11.19 0.06
CA MET A 1 65.19 -11.06 1.35
C MET A 1 63.72 -10.78 1.07
N LYS A 2 62.83 -11.66 1.55
CA LYS A 2 61.37 -11.56 1.70
C LYS A 2 60.48 -11.38 0.45
N ILE A 3 59.88 -12.50 0.04
CA ILE A 3 58.54 -12.59 -0.54
C ILE A 3 57.55 -11.89 0.41
N ASN A 4 56.56 -11.17 -0.12
CA ASN A 4 55.22 -11.12 0.48
C ASN A 4 54.17 -10.84 -0.59
N THR A 5 53.62 -11.93 -1.11
CA THR A 5 52.26 -12.08 -1.60
C THR A 5 51.27 -11.68 -0.50
N SER A 6 50.24 -10.89 -0.83
CA SER A 6 48.96 -10.59 -0.11
C SER A 6 48.63 -9.11 -0.34
N VAL A 7 47.47 -8.65 -0.80
CA VAL A 7 46.08 -8.95 -0.41
C VAL A 7 45.21 -8.55 -1.64
N ILE A 8 44.60 -9.51 -2.33
CA ILE A 8 43.17 -9.86 -2.22
C ILE A 8 42.23 -8.69 -2.60
N ALA A 9 41.60 -8.87 -3.77
CA ALA A 9 40.23 -8.52 -4.12
C ALA A 9 39.69 -7.12 -3.72
N VAL A 10 39.70 -6.21 -4.70
CA VAL A 10 38.67 -5.16 -4.79
C VAL A 10 37.72 -5.55 -5.93
N PHE A 11 36.89 -6.55 -5.66
CA PHE A 11 35.65 -6.80 -6.40
C PHE A 11 34.54 -6.84 -5.36
N VAL A 12 33.98 -5.69 -5.01
CA VAL A 12 32.71 -5.62 -4.26
C VAL A 12 31.86 -4.48 -4.83
N PHE A 13 31.00 -4.88 -5.76
CA PHE A 13 29.61 -4.42 -5.88
C PHE A 13 29.32 -2.91 -6.03
N CYS A 14 29.57 -2.38 -7.24
CA CYS A 14 28.78 -1.26 -7.77
C CYS A 14 27.46 -1.72 -8.44
N TYR A 15 27.02 -2.97 -8.22
CA TYR A 15 25.85 -3.55 -8.93
C TYR A 15 24.50 -3.40 -8.22
N SER A 16 24.44 -2.97 -6.96
CA SER A 16 23.18 -3.00 -6.19
C SER A 16 22.32 -1.74 -6.31
N VAL A 17 22.89 -0.57 -6.57
CA VAL A 17 22.10 0.69 -6.60
C VAL A 17 21.15 0.74 -7.80
N GLY A 18 21.56 0.15 -8.94
CA GLY A 18 20.74 0.05 -10.14
C GLY A 18 19.58 -0.95 -10.02
N ALA A 19 19.82 -2.12 -9.42
CA ALA A 19 18.81 -3.17 -9.25
C ALA A 19 17.69 -2.77 -8.27
N VAL A 20 18.05 -2.09 -7.17
CA VAL A 20 17.05 -1.58 -6.21
C VAL A 20 16.17 -0.50 -6.85
N ALA A 21 16.73 0.36 -7.71
CA ALA A 21 15.95 1.40 -8.41
C ALA A 21 14.94 0.82 -9.42
N SER A 22 15.31 -0.21 -10.20
CA SER A 22 14.39 -0.85 -11.15
C SER A 22 13.26 -1.60 -10.45
N ASP A 23 13.56 -2.32 -9.37
CA ASP A 23 12.56 -3.08 -8.60
C ASP A 23 11.55 -2.16 -7.90
N CYS A 24 12.00 -1.02 -7.36
CA CYS A 24 11.10 -0.07 -6.72
C CYS A 24 10.17 0.66 -7.69
N SER A 25 10.58 0.83 -8.94
CA SER A 25 9.71 1.38 -10.00
C SER A 25 8.56 0.44 -10.33
N LYS A 26 8.83 -0.87 -10.40
CA LYS A 26 7.83 -1.91 -10.64
C LYS A 26 6.84 -2.00 -9.48
N ILE A 27 7.35 -2.01 -8.25
CA ILE A 27 6.54 -2.02 -7.03
C ILE A 27 5.58 -0.81 -6.99
N HIS A 28 6.06 0.40 -7.33
CA HIS A 28 5.19 1.58 -7.42
C HIS A 28 4.08 1.42 -8.46
N ARG A 29 4.40 0.91 -9.64
CA ARG A 29 3.41 0.69 -10.71
C ARG A 29 2.35 -0.33 -10.29
N GLU A 30 2.75 -1.40 -9.62
CA GLU A 30 1.82 -2.41 -9.11
C GLU A 30 0.94 -1.86 -7.99
N PHE A 31 1.49 -1.03 -7.10
CA PHE A 31 0.73 -0.32 -6.08
C PHE A 31 -0.32 0.62 -6.69
N GLN A 32 0.04 1.41 -7.71
CA GLN A 32 -0.90 2.29 -8.42
C GLN A 32 -2.07 1.51 -9.01
N LYS A 33 -1.81 0.43 -9.73
CA LYS A 33 -2.86 -0.44 -10.30
C LYS A 33 -3.78 -1.03 -9.23
N SER A 34 -3.20 -1.42 -8.09
CA SER A 34 -3.97 -1.95 -6.96
C SER A 34 -4.84 -0.89 -6.31
N MET A 35 -4.33 0.34 -6.14
CA MET A 35 -5.13 1.47 -5.66
C MET A 35 -6.31 1.75 -6.58
N GLU A 36 -6.08 1.81 -7.90
CA GLU A 36 -7.14 2.04 -8.89
C GLU A 36 -8.21 0.96 -8.82
N SER A 37 -7.81 -0.30 -8.69
CA SER A 37 -8.74 -1.43 -8.59
C SER A 37 -9.52 -1.43 -7.27
N MET A 38 -8.86 -1.10 -6.16
CA MET A 38 -9.50 -0.95 -4.85
C MET A 38 -10.55 0.17 -4.89
N PHE A 39 -10.19 1.37 -5.35
CA PHE A 39 -11.12 2.49 -5.43
C PHE A 39 -12.27 2.23 -6.39
N LYS A 40 -11.99 1.62 -7.54
CA LYS A 40 -13.06 1.22 -8.47
C LYS A 40 -14.07 0.30 -7.79
N CYS A 41 -13.60 -0.75 -7.11
CA CYS A 41 -14.50 -1.64 -6.38
C CYS A 41 -15.30 -0.88 -5.33
N THR A 42 -14.64 -0.07 -4.49
CA THR A 42 -15.31 0.58 -3.38
C THR A 42 -16.30 1.65 -3.85
N ASP A 43 -16.01 2.35 -4.96
CA ASP A 43 -16.94 3.28 -5.58
C ASP A 43 -18.13 2.56 -6.25
N ASP A 44 -17.88 1.45 -6.96
CA ASP A 44 -18.94 0.63 -7.58
C ASP A 44 -19.88 0.05 -6.50
N GLU A 45 -19.33 -0.43 -5.38
CA GLU A 45 -20.12 -0.95 -4.26
C GLU A 45 -20.88 0.17 -3.54
N HIS A 46 -20.25 1.33 -3.33
CA HIS A 46 -20.90 2.48 -2.70
C HIS A 46 -22.14 2.93 -3.46
N GLN A 47 -22.09 2.90 -4.80
CA GLN A 47 -23.25 3.19 -5.66
C GLN A 47 -24.37 2.14 -5.57
N LYS A 48 -24.04 0.86 -5.34
CA LYS A 48 -25.03 -0.23 -5.24
C LYS A 48 -25.77 -0.24 -3.90
N VAL A 49 -25.04 -0.02 -2.81
CA VAL A 49 -25.61 -0.03 -1.45
C VAL A 49 -26.08 1.36 -1.01
N PHE A 50 -26.11 2.32 -1.94
CA PHE A 50 -26.59 3.64 -1.67
C PHE A 50 -28.09 3.62 -1.36
N ASP A 51 -28.44 4.02 -0.14
CA ASP A 51 -29.81 4.15 0.34
C ASP A 51 -29.91 5.44 1.18
N MET A 52 -31.08 6.09 1.26
CA MET A 52 -31.31 7.28 2.07
C MET A 52 -31.47 6.96 3.56
N ASP A 53 -31.93 5.75 3.89
CA ASP A 53 -32.36 5.36 5.23
C ASP A 53 -31.29 4.57 6.00
N THR A 54 -30.43 3.84 5.30
CA THR A 54 -29.27 3.16 5.90
C THR A 54 -28.29 4.17 6.50
N SER A 55 -27.63 3.86 7.62
CA SER A 55 -26.65 4.78 8.20
C SER A 55 -25.42 4.92 7.28
N PRO A 56 -24.80 6.12 7.15
CA PRO A 56 -23.57 6.27 6.38
C PRO A 56 -22.43 5.35 6.84
N THR A 57 -22.38 5.04 8.14
CA THR A 57 -21.41 4.12 8.73
C THR A 57 -21.63 2.68 8.26
N ASP A 58 -22.87 2.23 8.17
CA ASP A 58 -23.20 0.87 7.71
C ASP A 58 -22.93 0.72 6.21
N ILE A 59 -23.24 1.75 5.41
CA ILE A 59 -22.87 1.81 3.99
C ILE A 59 -21.34 1.69 3.84
N ALA A 60 -20.56 2.51 4.56
CA ALA A 60 -19.11 2.45 4.49
C ALA A 60 -18.54 1.09 4.93
N THR A 61 -19.11 0.49 5.97
CA THR A 61 -18.72 -0.83 6.46
C THR A 61 -19.01 -1.93 5.43
N SER A 62 -20.19 -1.87 4.80
CA SER A 62 -20.60 -2.79 3.73
C SER A 62 -19.65 -2.71 2.52
N VAL A 63 -19.35 -1.50 2.06
CA VAL A 63 -18.40 -1.25 0.96
C VAL A 63 -17.01 -1.84 1.25
N ILE A 64 -16.47 -1.57 2.44
CA ILE A 64 -15.16 -2.10 2.87
C ILE A 64 -15.18 -3.64 2.93
N TYR A 65 -16.29 -4.22 3.40
CA TYR A 65 -16.44 -5.68 3.48
C TYR A 65 -16.48 -6.32 2.08
N SER A 66 -17.25 -5.76 1.15
CA SER A 66 -17.36 -6.23 -0.24
C SER A 66 -16.00 -6.22 -0.96
N CYS A 67 -15.18 -5.19 -0.72
CA CYS A 67 -13.89 -5.01 -1.40
C CYS A 67 -12.66 -5.50 -0.60
N LYS A 68 -12.86 -6.29 0.46
CA LYS A 68 -11.80 -6.65 1.44
C LYS A 68 -10.55 -7.28 0.83
N GLU A 69 -10.67 -8.06 -0.24
CA GLU A 69 -9.55 -8.74 -0.89
C GLU A 69 -8.65 -7.74 -1.62
N LEU A 70 -9.25 -6.80 -2.35
CA LEU A 70 -8.52 -5.74 -3.04
C LEU A 70 -7.88 -4.77 -2.05
N ILE A 71 -8.55 -4.48 -0.93
CA ILE A 71 -7.97 -3.69 0.16
C ILE A 71 -6.74 -4.41 0.73
N THR A 72 -6.83 -5.73 0.98
CA THR A 72 -5.70 -6.51 1.52
C THR A 72 -4.52 -6.54 0.55
N ASP A 73 -4.78 -6.72 -0.75
CA ASP A 73 -3.76 -6.65 -1.79
C ASP A 73 -3.09 -5.26 -1.86
N ASN A 74 -3.89 -4.19 -1.74
CA ASN A 74 -3.38 -2.83 -1.71
C ASN A 74 -2.46 -2.58 -0.51
N VAL A 75 -2.87 -3.02 0.69
CA VAL A 75 -2.07 -2.92 1.93
C VAL A 75 -0.71 -3.62 1.76
N LYS A 76 -0.70 -4.80 1.13
CA LYS A 76 0.55 -5.53 0.86
C LYS A 76 1.48 -4.74 -0.07
N LYS A 77 0.94 -4.15 -1.13
CA LYS A 77 1.71 -3.34 -2.09
C LYS A 77 2.18 -2.01 -1.48
N GLN A 78 1.38 -1.40 -0.62
CA GLN A 78 1.78 -0.22 0.16
C GLN A 78 2.96 -0.54 1.08
N TYR A 79 2.96 -1.71 1.72
CA TYR A 79 4.08 -2.19 2.50
C TYR A 79 5.34 -2.41 1.64
N ASP A 80 5.23 -3.03 0.46
CA ASP A 80 6.38 -3.18 -0.45
C ASP A 80 6.93 -1.80 -0.91
N VAL A 81 6.07 -0.80 -1.13
CA VAL A 81 6.48 0.59 -1.40
C VAL A 81 7.26 1.19 -0.22
N ALA A 82 6.77 1.01 1.00
CA ALA A 82 7.42 1.51 2.21
C ALA A 82 8.80 0.86 2.41
N LEU A 83 8.91 -0.44 2.18
CA LEU A 83 10.19 -1.16 2.20
C LEU A 83 11.16 -0.62 1.17
N CYS A 84 10.69 -0.34 -0.05
CA CYS A 84 11.51 0.27 -1.09
C CYS A 84 12.10 1.62 -0.66
N LYS A 85 11.27 2.48 -0.06
CA LYS A 85 11.71 3.77 0.44
C LYS A 85 12.76 3.62 1.54
N SER A 86 12.53 2.71 2.48
CA SER A 86 13.45 2.48 3.61
C SER A 86 14.75 1.80 3.17
N ALA A 87 14.68 0.78 2.32
CA ALA A 87 15.85 0.09 1.77
C ALA A 87 16.77 1.06 1.01
N LYS A 88 16.18 1.97 0.22
CA LYS A 88 16.92 3.04 -0.46
C LYS A 88 17.59 4.01 0.51
N ALA A 89 16.89 4.40 1.59
CA ALA A 89 17.44 5.30 2.60
C ALA A 89 18.61 4.65 3.37
N ASP A 90 18.48 3.36 3.66
CA ASP A 90 19.46 2.58 4.42
C ASP A 90 20.61 2.06 3.55
N GLY A 91 20.52 2.19 2.21
CA GLY A 91 21.51 1.68 1.27
C GLY A 91 21.57 0.15 1.20
N ILE A 92 20.49 -0.55 1.55
CA ILE A 92 20.42 -2.02 1.58
C ILE A 92 19.39 -2.56 0.58
N THR A 93 19.33 -3.89 0.43
CA THR A 93 18.35 -4.54 -0.42
C THR A 93 16.97 -4.61 0.23
N ILE A 94 15.91 -4.70 -0.59
CA ILE A 94 14.53 -4.90 -0.10
C ILE A 94 14.43 -6.18 0.74
N ASN A 95 15.16 -7.24 0.38
CA ASN A 95 15.17 -8.50 1.13
C ASN A 95 15.78 -8.34 2.53
N GLU A 96 16.82 -7.52 2.67
CA GLU A 96 17.38 -7.18 3.99
C GLU A 96 16.39 -6.35 4.81
N GLN A 97 15.69 -5.40 4.17
CA GLN A 97 14.66 -4.61 4.87
C GLN A 97 13.47 -5.46 5.31
N LYS A 98 13.05 -6.45 4.50
CA LYS A 98 12.00 -7.42 4.86
C LYS A 98 12.33 -8.24 6.10
N LYS A 99 13.62 -8.51 6.35
CA LYS A 99 14.07 -9.21 7.57
C LYS A 99 13.95 -8.31 8.81
N ARG A 100 14.19 -7.00 8.66
CA ARG A 100 14.12 -6.01 9.74
C ARG A 100 12.68 -5.62 10.09
N HIS A 101 11.83 -5.52 9.07
CA HIS A 101 10.42 -5.13 9.20
C HIS A 101 9.54 -6.22 8.62
N PRO A 102 9.25 -7.30 9.36
CA PRO A 102 8.46 -8.41 8.83
C PRO A 102 7.01 -7.99 8.58
N TRP A 103 6.44 -8.43 7.45
CA TRP A 103 5.06 -8.13 7.03
C TRP A 103 4.01 -8.32 8.14
N TYR A 104 4.07 -9.43 8.88
CA TYR A 104 3.09 -9.74 9.91
C TYR A 104 3.08 -8.75 11.08
N ALA A 105 4.18 -8.02 11.31
CA ALA A 105 4.24 -6.98 12.34
C ALA A 105 3.58 -5.67 11.89
N GLU A 106 3.67 -5.33 10.60
CA GLU A 106 3.20 -4.06 10.05
C GLU A 106 1.80 -4.15 9.40
N LYS A 107 1.40 -5.34 8.94
CA LYS A 107 0.14 -5.57 8.19
C LYS A 107 -1.06 -4.95 8.89
N ASN A 108 -1.29 -5.30 10.15
CA ASN A 108 -2.50 -4.91 10.86
C ASN A 108 -2.61 -3.38 11.00
N LYS A 109 -1.48 -2.70 11.19
CA LYS A 109 -1.43 -1.24 11.31
C LYS A 109 -1.77 -0.55 9.98
N ILE A 110 -1.17 -1.02 8.88
CA ILE A 110 -1.43 -0.49 7.54
C ILE A 110 -2.89 -0.76 7.16
N GLU A 111 -3.37 -1.98 7.37
CA GLU A 111 -4.73 -2.38 7.02
C GLU A 111 -5.79 -1.61 7.83
N ALA A 112 -5.57 -1.42 9.13
CA ALA A 112 -6.46 -0.60 9.97
C ALA A 112 -6.52 0.85 9.46
N SER A 113 -5.36 1.43 9.13
CA SER A 113 -5.29 2.81 8.63
C SER A 113 -5.99 2.96 7.28
N THR A 114 -5.81 2.01 6.36
CA THR A 114 -6.47 2.02 5.05
C THR A 114 -7.99 1.89 5.20
N LYS A 115 -8.47 0.99 6.07
CA LYS A 115 -9.91 0.84 6.32
C LYS A 115 -10.53 2.08 6.93
N GLU A 116 -9.85 2.74 7.87
CA GLU A 116 -10.37 3.96 8.48
C GLU A 116 -10.49 5.10 7.45
N LEU A 117 -9.47 5.30 6.61
CA LEU A 117 -9.52 6.31 5.54
C LEU A 117 -10.65 6.05 4.54
N LEU A 118 -10.86 4.79 4.14
CA LEU A 118 -11.98 4.42 3.27
C LEU A 118 -13.32 4.68 3.97
N LYS A 119 -13.42 4.37 5.26
CA LYS A 119 -14.64 4.59 6.05
C LYS A 119 -15.00 6.07 6.13
N GLU A 120 -14.02 6.91 6.48
CA GLU A 120 -14.19 8.37 6.53
C GLU A 120 -14.64 8.93 5.17
N LYS A 121 -13.99 8.49 4.08
CA LYS A 121 -14.37 8.87 2.71
C LYS A 121 -15.83 8.56 2.40
N TYR A 122 -16.25 7.31 2.57
CA TYR A 122 -17.60 6.90 2.16
C TYR A 122 -18.70 7.43 3.09
N ILE A 123 -18.40 7.69 4.36
CA ILE A 123 -19.29 8.46 5.24
C ILE A 123 -19.48 9.87 4.68
N ALA A 124 -18.38 10.57 4.37
CA ALA A 124 -18.43 11.95 3.85
C ALA A 124 -19.15 12.05 2.50
N ASP A 125 -18.89 11.12 1.59
CA ASP A 125 -19.54 11.06 0.27
C ASP A 125 -21.05 10.83 0.40
N THR A 126 -21.45 9.89 1.26
CA THR A 126 -22.87 9.61 1.54
C THR A 126 -23.57 10.84 2.10
N VAL A 127 -23.01 11.46 3.15
CA VAL A 127 -23.59 12.65 3.78
C VAL A 127 -23.71 13.80 2.79
N SER A 128 -22.66 14.06 2.02
CA SER A 128 -22.62 15.14 1.03
C SER A 128 -23.67 14.95 -0.06
N TYR A 129 -23.84 13.73 -0.55
CA TYR A 129 -24.83 13.42 -1.57
C TYR A 129 -26.26 13.58 -1.04
N ARG A 130 -26.58 13.04 0.16
CA ARG A 130 -27.92 13.22 0.77
C ARG A 130 -28.25 14.69 1.00
N ALA A 131 -27.26 15.50 1.40
CA ALA A 131 -27.43 16.94 1.56
C ALA A 131 -27.73 17.66 0.25
N LYS A 132 -27.17 17.21 -0.88
CA LYS A 132 -27.50 17.74 -2.22
C LYS A 132 -28.94 17.43 -2.62
N ILE A 133 -29.39 16.18 -2.41
CA ILE A 133 -30.78 15.78 -2.71
C ILE A 133 -31.77 16.60 -1.89
N ARG A 134 -31.56 16.77 -0.58
CA ARG A 134 -32.50 17.50 0.29
C ARG A 134 -32.61 19.00 -0.02
N LYS A 135 -31.67 19.56 -0.79
CA LYS A 135 -31.64 20.98 -1.17
C LYS A 135 -32.15 21.23 -2.59
N GLY A 136 -32.33 20.18 -3.39
CA GLY A 136 -32.88 20.26 -4.76
C GLY A 136 -34.36 19.94 -4.76
#